data_AF-A0A7S3FSP5-F1
#
_entry.id   AF-A0A7S3FSP5-F1
#
_cell.length_a   1.000
_cell.length_b   1.000
_cell.length_c   1.000
_cell.angle_alpha   90.00
_cell.angle_beta   90.00
_cell.angle_gamma   90.00
#
_symmetry.space_group_name_H-M   'P 1'
#
loop_
_entity.id
_entity.type
_entity.pdbx_description
1 polymer ?
#
loop_
_entity_poly.entity_id
_entity_poly.type
_entity_poly.pdbx_seq_one_letter_code
_entity_poly.pdbx_strand_id
1 'polypeptide(L)'
;MQWKDKIDKNERPVIGILSQTLEDYMQTDTRFEGYKSYIMSSYVKYMESFGAEVVPIIVGETDDAVLEKLEKLDGVLFPGGDGDNFDLGKFVFNQVKKFNDEGQFYPAWSTCLGYENLVAYTADAGLDSWGIYPITSASLPLAFTKDPRQTRMFEGLQDLSWEFASHNFTYN
;
A
#
# COMPACT_ATOMS: atom_id res chain seq x y z
N MET A 1 2.62 15.09 17.82
CA MET A 1 2.48 15.97 16.64
C MET A 1 1.00 16.22 16.38
N GLN A 2 0.53 17.47 16.50
CA GLN A 2 -0.88 17.85 16.27
C GLN A 2 -1.10 18.14 14.78
N TRP A 3 -1.13 17.09 13.96
CA TRP A 3 -1.42 17.22 12.53
C TRP A 3 -2.88 17.64 12.27
N LYS A 4 -3.79 17.36 13.21
CA LYS A 4 -5.22 17.69 13.12
C LYS A 4 -5.52 19.19 13.02
N ASP A 5 -4.59 20.05 13.45
CA ASP A 5 -4.77 21.50 13.42
C ASP A 5 -4.23 22.15 12.12
N LYS A 6 -3.65 21.35 11.22
CA LYS A 6 -3.16 21.76 9.88
C LYS A 6 -3.73 20.86 8.78
N ILE A 7 -5.04 20.60 8.83
CA ILE A 7 -5.70 19.82 7.79
C ILE A 7 -5.96 20.72 6.59
N ASP A 8 -5.18 20.53 5.53
CA ASP A 8 -5.66 20.87 4.19
C ASP A 8 -6.72 19.85 3.81
N LYS A 9 -7.94 20.32 3.54
CA LYS A 9 -9.08 19.45 3.22
C LYS A 9 -9.07 19.21 1.72
N ASN A 10 -8.20 18.32 1.27
CA ASN A 10 -8.29 17.84 -0.11
C ASN A 10 -9.47 16.85 -0.22
N GLU A 11 -10.56 17.29 -0.87
CA GLU A 11 -11.73 16.44 -1.13
C GLU A 11 -11.52 15.49 -2.32
N ARG A 12 -10.37 15.57 -3.01
CA ARG A 12 -9.97 14.73 -4.14
C ARG A 12 -8.49 14.33 -4.01
N PRO A 13 -8.14 13.49 -3.01
CA PRO A 13 -6.76 13.08 -2.80
C PRO A 13 -6.22 12.33 -4.00
N VAL A 14 -4.96 12.59 -4.37
CA VAL A 14 -4.26 11.89 -5.45
C VAL A 14 -3.32 10.87 -4.83
N ILE A 15 -3.61 9.58 -5.04
CA ILE A 15 -2.91 8.47 -4.43
C ILE A 15 -2.01 7.78 -5.47
N GLY A 16 -0.73 7.67 -5.14
CA GLY A 16 0.22 6.89 -5.92
C GLY A 16 0.02 5.39 -5.71
N ILE A 17 -0.07 4.59 -6.77
CA ILE A 17 -0.06 3.12 -6.66
C ILE A 17 1.19 2.59 -7.36
N LEU A 18 2.00 1.81 -6.64
CA LEU A 18 3.18 1.20 -7.21
C LEU A 18 2.78 0.09 -8.19
N SER A 19 3.36 0.09 -9.38
CA SER A 19 3.31 -1.06 -10.27
C SER A 19 4.26 -2.16 -9.78
N GLN A 20 4.13 -3.34 -10.38
CA GLN A 20 5.01 -4.49 -10.19
C GLN A 20 5.44 -5.02 -11.55
N THR A 21 6.58 -5.71 -11.64
CA THR A 21 6.93 -6.45 -12.87
C THR A 21 5.86 -7.48 -13.21
N LEU A 22 5.83 -7.93 -14.47
CA LEU A 22 4.89 -8.97 -14.89
C LEU A 22 5.21 -10.30 -14.19
N GLU A 23 4.18 -10.93 -13.64
CA GLU A 23 4.24 -12.28 -13.08
C GLU A 23 4.51 -13.32 -14.18
N ASP A 24 5.06 -14.48 -13.84
CA ASP A 24 5.49 -15.49 -14.82
C ASP A 24 4.38 -15.89 -15.81
N TYR A 25 3.15 -16.07 -15.33
CA TYR A 25 2.03 -16.40 -16.22
C TYR A 25 1.63 -15.24 -17.14
N MET A 26 1.84 -13.98 -16.73
CA MET A 26 1.57 -12.81 -17.57
C MET A 26 2.59 -12.67 -18.68
N GLN A 27 3.86 -13.01 -18.43
CA GLN A 27 4.93 -12.91 -19.42
C GLN A 27 4.70 -13.82 -20.64
N THR A 28 3.96 -14.91 -20.47
CA THR A 28 3.62 -15.85 -21.56
C THR A 28 2.30 -15.56 -22.25
N ASP A 29 1.54 -14.57 -21.77
CA ASP A 29 0.23 -14.20 -22.28
C ASP A 29 0.34 -13.01 -23.22
N THR A 30 -0.15 -13.18 -24.45
CA THR A 30 -0.05 -12.18 -25.53
C THR A 30 -0.76 -10.87 -25.22
N ARG A 31 -1.69 -10.85 -24.26
CA ARG A 31 -2.34 -9.63 -23.78
C ARG A 31 -1.36 -8.65 -23.13
N PHE A 32 -0.23 -9.15 -22.63
CA PHE A 32 0.81 -8.34 -21.97
C PHE A 32 2.05 -8.14 -22.84
N GLU A 33 1.99 -8.48 -24.13
CA GLU A 33 3.10 -8.27 -25.06
C GLU A 33 3.49 -6.78 -25.13
N GLY A 34 4.78 -6.49 -24.94
CA GLY A 34 5.32 -5.13 -24.92
C GLY A 34 5.19 -4.39 -23.58
N TYR A 35 4.43 -4.93 -22.62
CA TYR A 35 4.36 -4.38 -21.26
C TYR A 35 5.49 -4.91 -20.38
N LYS A 36 5.87 -4.13 -19.36
CA LYS A 36 6.95 -4.47 -18.43
C LYS A 36 6.51 -4.51 -16.97
N SER A 37 5.41 -3.83 -16.66
CA SER A 37 4.83 -3.79 -15.34
C SER A 37 3.32 -3.65 -15.42
N TYR A 38 2.65 -3.88 -14.29
CA TYR A 38 1.20 -3.81 -14.18
C TYR A 38 0.76 -3.30 -12.80
N ILE A 39 -0.50 -2.89 -12.70
CA ILE A 39 -1.20 -2.61 -11.44
C ILE A 39 -2.53 -3.39 -11.51
N MET A 40 -2.85 -4.18 -10.48
CA MET A 40 -4.16 -4.83 -10.42
C MET A 40 -5.28 -3.78 -10.34
N SER A 41 -6.25 -3.86 -11.26
CA SER A 41 -7.35 -2.89 -11.33
C SER A 41 -8.20 -2.80 -10.05
N SER A 42 -8.19 -3.83 -9.20
CA SER A 42 -8.86 -3.83 -7.90
C SER A 42 -8.34 -2.73 -6.97
N TYR A 43 -7.03 -2.47 -6.94
CA TYR A 43 -6.47 -1.39 -6.12
C TYR A 43 -6.87 0.00 -6.62
N VAL A 44 -6.91 0.18 -7.94
CA VAL A 44 -7.36 1.44 -8.57
C VAL A 44 -8.81 1.71 -8.20
N LYS A 45 -9.70 0.73 -8.46
CA LYS A 45 -11.13 0.83 -8.14
C LYS A 45 -11.39 1.02 -6.65
N TYR A 46 -10.61 0.36 -5.80
CA TYR A 46 -10.72 0.53 -4.35
C TYR A 46 -10.44 1.98 -3.96
N MET A 47 -9.36 2.58 -4.43
CA MET A 47 -9.03 3.98 -4.14
C MET A 47 -10.06 4.96 -4.71
N GLU A 48 -10.45 4.77 -5.97
CA GLU A 48 -11.47 5.60 -6.62
C GLU A 48 -12.83 5.53 -5.91
N SER A 49 -13.18 4.38 -5.32
CA SER A 49 -14.43 4.23 -4.55
C SER A 49 -14.52 5.12 -3.31
N PHE A 50 -13.38 5.61 -2.80
CA PHE A 50 -13.28 6.57 -1.70
C PHE A 50 -13.02 8.02 -2.18
N GLY A 51 -13.19 8.30 -3.47
CA GLY A 51 -13.06 9.64 -4.05
C GLY A 51 -11.63 10.06 -4.38
N ALA A 52 -10.66 9.14 -4.32
CA ALA A 52 -9.29 9.42 -4.72
C ALA A 52 -9.11 9.37 -6.25
N GLU A 53 -8.19 10.20 -6.76
CA GLU A 53 -7.59 10.00 -8.09
C GLU A 53 -6.34 9.14 -7.94
N VAL A 54 -6.02 8.33 -8.95
CA VAL A 54 -4.89 7.40 -8.91
C VAL A 54 -3.82 7.79 -9.91
N VAL A 55 -2.57 7.82 -9.48
CA VAL A 55 -1.39 8.00 -10.32
C VAL A 55 -0.50 6.76 -10.23
N PRO A 56 -0.09 6.16 -11.35
CA PRO A 56 0.83 5.03 -11.33
C PRO A 56 2.27 5.48 -11.02
N ILE A 57 2.92 4.76 -10.09
CA ILE A 57 4.36 4.83 -9.83
C ILE A 57 4.99 3.58 -10.46
N ILE A 58 5.73 3.75 -11.56
CA ILE A 58 6.01 2.67 -12.49
C ILE A 58 7.42 2.10 -12.27
N VAL A 59 7.53 0.77 -12.22
CA VAL A 59 8.82 0.06 -12.17
C VAL A 59 9.63 0.38 -13.41
N GLY A 60 10.89 0.77 -13.22
CA GLY A 60 11.80 1.18 -14.29
C GLY A 60 11.84 2.69 -14.58
N GLU A 61 11.02 3.49 -13.89
CA GLU A 61 11.21 4.94 -13.86
C GLU A 61 12.46 5.33 -13.08
N THR A 62 13.03 6.50 -13.38
CA THR A 62 14.17 7.04 -12.64
C THR A 62 13.73 7.55 -11.27
N ASP A 63 14.63 7.52 -10.29
CA ASP A 63 14.40 8.07 -8.94
C ASP A 63 13.89 9.51 -8.98
N ASP A 64 14.43 10.35 -9.87
CA ASP A 64 14.00 11.75 -10.05
C ASP A 64 12.54 11.84 -10.53
N ALA A 65 12.14 10.99 -11.49
CA ALA A 65 10.77 10.98 -12.00
C ALA A 65 9.78 10.46 -10.94
N VAL A 66 10.18 9.45 -10.17
CA VAL A 66 9.40 8.94 -9.05
C VAL A 66 9.27 10.01 -7.97
N LEU A 67 10.37 10.69 -7.61
CA LEU A 67 10.36 11.76 -6.62
C LEU A 67 9.44 12.92 -7.05
N GLU A 68 9.52 13.35 -8.31
CA GLU A 68 8.65 14.40 -8.85
C GLU A 68 7.16 14.03 -8.73
N LYS A 69 6.81 12.76 -8.91
CA LYS A 69 5.44 12.28 -8.64
C LYS A 69 5.13 12.38 -7.16
N LEU A 70 5.98 11.83 -6.30
CA LEU A 70 5.75 11.77 -4.85
C LEU A 70 5.52 13.16 -4.24
N GLU A 71 6.22 14.18 -4.71
CA GLU A 71 6.06 15.59 -4.29
C GLU A 71 4.67 16.18 -4.62
N LYS A 72 3.93 15.57 -5.56
CA LYS A 72 2.61 16.02 -6.02
C LYS A 72 1.46 15.13 -5.53
N LEU A 73 1.77 14.04 -4.84
CA LEU A 73 0.80 13.05 -4.36
C LEU A 73 0.46 13.28 -2.90
N ASP A 74 -0.77 12.93 -2.52
CA ASP A 74 -1.28 13.03 -1.15
C ASP A 74 -1.01 11.77 -0.31
N GLY A 75 -0.56 10.68 -0.95
CA GLY A 75 -0.33 9.39 -0.29
C GLY A 75 0.10 8.32 -1.28
N VAL A 76 0.50 7.15 -0.75
CA VAL A 76 0.89 6.00 -1.58
C VAL A 76 0.28 4.68 -1.09
N LEU A 77 0.04 3.78 -2.03
CA LEU A 77 -0.31 2.38 -1.78
C LEU A 77 0.74 1.44 -2.40
N PHE A 78 1.22 0.52 -1.57
CA PHE A 78 2.06 -0.62 -1.92
C PHE A 78 1.13 -1.84 -2.10
N PRO A 79 0.84 -2.27 -3.34
CA PRO A 79 -0.12 -3.33 -3.56
C PRO A 79 0.45 -4.71 -3.23
N GLY A 80 -0.45 -5.67 -3.06
CA GLY A 80 -0.11 -7.10 -3.08
C GLY A 80 0.12 -7.59 -4.51
N GLY A 81 0.65 -8.80 -4.66
CA GLY A 81 0.96 -9.43 -5.94
C GLY A 81 2.16 -10.36 -5.79
N ASP A 82 2.70 -10.82 -6.90
CA ASP A 82 3.88 -11.70 -6.96
C ASP A 82 4.99 -11.11 -7.88
N GLY A 83 4.73 -9.96 -8.49
CA GLY A 83 5.71 -9.23 -9.29
C GLY A 83 6.70 -8.45 -8.43
N ASP A 84 7.93 -8.29 -8.93
CA ASP A 84 8.99 -7.54 -8.24
C ASP A 84 8.74 -6.02 -8.32
N ASN A 85 8.83 -5.37 -7.17
CA ASN A 85 8.92 -3.93 -7.03
C ASN A 85 9.78 -3.52 -5.83
N PHE A 86 10.65 -4.40 -5.32
CA PHE A 86 11.28 -4.23 -4.01
C PHE A 86 12.11 -2.94 -3.92
N ASP A 87 12.97 -2.69 -4.91
CA ASP A 87 13.84 -1.52 -4.94
C ASP A 87 13.06 -0.21 -5.10
N LEU A 88 12.09 -0.19 -6.03
CA LEU A 88 11.17 0.94 -6.19
C LEU A 88 10.42 1.21 -4.89
N GLY A 89 9.87 0.16 -4.27
CA GLY A 89 9.14 0.25 -3.02
C GLY A 89 10.00 0.77 -1.87
N LYS A 90 11.26 0.33 -1.77
CA LYS A 90 12.20 0.79 -0.76
C LYS A 90 12.54 2.28 -0.95
N PHE A 91 12.77 2.70 -2.19
CA PHE A 91 12.97 4.11 -2.52
C PHE A 91 11.76 4.96 -2.10
N VAL A 92 10.55 4.59 -2.55
CA VAL A 92 9.32 5.30 -2.21
C VAL A 92 9.10 5.35 -0.70
N PHE A 93 9.28 4.22 0.00
CA PHE A 93 9.15 4.16 1.46
C PHE A 93 10.10 5.15 2.17
N ASN A 94 11.36 5.20 1.75
CA ASN A 94 12.34 6.12 2.32
C ASN A 94 11.95 7.59 2.11
N GLN A 95 11.44 7.94 0.92
CA GLN A 95 10.97 9.30 0.64
C GLN A 95 9.72 9.66 1.46
N VAL A 96 8.74 8.76 1.56
CA VAL A 96 7.54 8.96 2.39
C VAL A 96 7.92 9.12 3.86
N LYS A 97 8.87 8.32 4.36
CA LYS A 97 9.40 8.47 5.71
C LYS A 97 10.04 9.84 5.90
N LYS A 98 10.88 10.28 4.95
CA LYS A 98 11.52 11.60 4.97
C LYS A 98 10.49 12.73 5.05
N PHE A 99 9.44 12.70 4.21
CA PHE A 99 8.37 13.71 4.26
C PHE A 99 7.70 13.78 5.63
N ASN A 100 7.39 12.62 6.22
CA ASN A 100 6.80 12.56 7.56
C ASN A 100 7.76 13.06 8.65
N ASP A 101 9.05 12.72 8.59
CA ASP A 101 10.07 13.19 9.53
C ASP A 101 10.28 14.72 9.43
N GLU A 102 10.12 15.29 8.23
CA GLU A 102 10.14 16.74 7.96
C GLU A 102 8.83 17.45 8.34
N GLY A 103 7.83 16.69 8.77
CA GLY A 103 6.58 17.18 9.32
C GLY A 103 5.43 17.34 8.33
N GLN A 104 5.60 16.84 7.09
CA GLN A 104 4.52 16.68 6.13
C GLN A 104 3.80 15.36 6.38
N PHE A 105 2.52 15.41 6.76
CA PHE A 105 1.73 14.20 6.90
C PHE A 105 1.58 13.53 5.53
N TYR A 106 2.11 12.32 5.39
CA TYR A 106 2.11 11.57 4.13
C TYR A 106 1.71 10.11 4.39
N PRO A 107 0.43 9.73 4.23
CA PRO A 107 -0.03 8.38 4.48
C PRO A 107 0.53 7.36 3.47
N ALA A 108 0.88 6.19 4.00
CA ALA A 108 1.23 5.01 3.21
C ALA A 108 0.35 3.83 3.64
N TRP A 109 -0.13 3.06 2.66
CA TRP A 109 -0.87 1.83 2.87
C TRP A 109 -0.18 0.66 2.18
N SER A 110 -0.15 -0.51 2.82
CA SER A 110 0.51 -1.71 2.28
C SER A 110 -0.38 -2.94 2.40
N THR A 111 -0.53 -3.70 1.30
CA THR A 111 -1.36 -4.91 1.25
C THR A 111 -0.53 -6.11 0.80
N CYS A 112 -0.64 -7.26 1.47
CA CYS A 112 0.06 -8.53 1.13
C CYS A 112 1.58 -8.31 0.87
N LEU A 113 2.08 -8.56 -0.35
CA LEU A 113 3.47 -8.29 -0.75
C LEU A 113 3.96 -6.90 -0.34
N GLY A 114 3.14 -5.86 -0.48
CA GLY A 114 3.49 -4.52 -0.02
C GLY A 114 3.77 -4.45 1.50
N TYR A 115 3.03 -5.21 2.31
CA TYR A 115 3.24 -5.30 3.75
C TYR A 115 4.47 -6.15 4.10
N GLU A 116 4.67 -7.26 3.39
CA GLU A 116 5.89 -8.09 3.52
C GLU A 116 7.15 -7.26 3.23
N ASN A 117 7.13 -6.52 2.13
CA ASN A 117 8.18 -5.57 1.77
C ASN A 117 8.39 -4.50 2.86
N LEU A 118 7.32 -3.94 3.42
CA LEU A 118 7.43 -2.96 4.52
C LEU A 118 8.14 -3.53 5.77
N VAL A 119 7.85 -4.79 6.13
CA VAL A 119 8.57 -5.48 7.20
C VAL A 119 10.07 -5.60 6.85
N ALA A 120 10.39 -5.99 5.62
CA ALA A 120 11.78 -6.09 5.16
C ALA A 120 12.50 -4.73 5.09
N TYR A 121 11.81 -3.64 4.80
CA TYR A 121 12.44 -2.31 4.79
C TYR A 121 12.82 -1.82 6.19
N THR A 122 12.12 -2.30 7.21
CA THR A 122 12.22 -1.78 8.59
C THR A 122 12.95 -2.70 9.55
N ALA A 123 13.05 -3.99 9.24
CA ALA A 123 13.82 -4.95 10.02
C ALA A 123 15.30 -4.97 9.64
N ASP A 124 16.20 -5.11 10.63
CA ASP A 124 17.64 -5.27 10.40
C ASP A 124 17.96 -6.49 9.52
N ALA A 125 17.11 -7.52 9.58
CA ALA A 125 17.24 -8.74 8.78
C ALA A 125 16.85 -8.57 7.30
N GLY A 126 16.28 -7.43 6.89
CA GLY A 126 15.86 -7.24 5.50
C GLY A 126 14.84 -8.29 5.05
N LEU A 127 15.05 -8.85 3.85
CA LEU A 127 14.20 -9.92 3.30
C LEU A 127 14.19 -11.20 4.16
N ASP A 128 15.22 -11.44 4.98
CA ASP A 128 15.26 -12.60 5.89
C ASP A 128 14.27 -12.48 7.06
N SER A 129 13.57 -11.34 7.18
CA SER A 129 12.46 -11.17 8.12
C SER A 129 11.17 -11.88 7.70
N TRP A 130 11.10 -12.40 6.47
CA TRP A 130 9.93 -13.08 5.96
C TRP A 130 9.80 -14.50 6.51
N GLY A 131 8.57 -14.92 6.78
CA GLY A 131 8.23 -16.27 7.20
C GLY A 131 7.33 -16.96 6.19
N ILE A 132 7.47 -18.28 6.07
CA ILE A 132 6.57 -19.08 5.22
C ILE A 132 5.36 -19.48 6.05
N TYR A 133 4.18 -19.09 5.56
CA TYR A 133 2.89 -19.49 6.14
C TYR A 133 2.03 -20.15 5.07
N PRO A 134 1.58 -21.40 5.26
CA PRO A 134 0.80 -22.13 4.25
C PRO A 134 -0.68 -21.70 4.30
N ILE A 135 -0.95 -20.44 3.99
CA ILE A 135 -2.31 -19.90 3.92
C ILE A 135 -2.58 -19.34 2.53
N THR A 136 -3.50 -19.98 1.82
CA THR A 136 -3.97 -19.54 0.51
C THR A 136 -5.50 -19.57 0.50
N SER A 137 -6.12 -18.58 -0.15
CA SER A 137 -7.57 -18.53 -0.37
C SER A 137 -8.43 -18.71 0.89
N ALA A 138 -8.02 -18.13 2.01
CA ALA A 138 -8.73 -18.19 3.28
C ALA A 138 -9.27 -16.82 3.69
N SER A 139 -10.46 -16.81 4.29
CA SER A 139 -11.00 -15.66 5.02
C SER A 139 -10.95 -15.98 6.51
N LEU A 140 -10.38 -15.05 7.29
CA LEU A 140 -10.15 -15.22 8.72
C LEU A 140 -10.63 -13.97 9.49
N PRO A 141 -11.09 -14.14 10.73
CA PRO A 141 -11.30 -13.01 11.61
C PRO A 141 -9.96 -12.43 12.09
N LEU A 142 -9.98 -11.19 12.56
CA LEU A 142 -8.83 -10.51 13.14
C LEU A 142 -8.74 -10.77 14.64
N ALA A 143 -7.57 -11.24 15.08
CA ALA A 143 -7.22 -11.24 16.50
C ALA A 143 -6.60 -9.89 16.88
N PHE A 144 -7.38 -9.00 17.48
CA PHE A 144 -6.88 -7.70 17.93
C PHE A 144 -5.92 -7.82 19.12
N THR A 145 -4.74 -7.23 19.01
CA THR A 145 -3.75 -7.16 20.11
C THR A 145 -3.90 -5.92 20.99
N LYS A 146 -4.73 -4.96 20.55
CA LYS A 146 -5.09 -3.72 21.23
C LYS A 146 -6.57 -3.45 21.00
N ASP A 147 -7.21 -2.68 21.87
CA ASP A 147 -8.59 -2.24 21.63
C ASP A 147 -8.65 -1.47 20.29
N PRO A 148 -9.37 -1.98 19.26
CA PRO A 148 -9.39 -1.37 17.93
C PRO A 148 -9.92 0.07 17.97
N ARG A 149 -10.81 0.39 18.92
CA ARG A 149 -11.38 1.73 19.11
C ARG A 149 -10.33 2.77 19.50
N GLN A 150 -9.17 2.33 19.98
CA GLN A 150 -8.04 3.19 20.37
C GLN A 150 -6.95 3.26 19.29
N THR A 151 -7.17 2.63 18.13
CA THR A 151 -6.22 2.64 17.01
C THR A 151 -6.68 3.59 15.91
N ARG A 152 -5.75 4.30 15.27
CA ARG A 152 -6.09 5.22 14.17
C ARG A 152 -6.82 4.55 13.00
N MET A 153 -6.56 3.27 12.77
CA MET A 153 -7.16 2.51 11.66
C MET A 153 -8.63 2.18 11.92
N PHE A 154 -9.00 1.83 13.15
CA PHE A 154 -10.34 1.34 13.48
C PHE A 154 -11.15 2.29 14.37
N GLU A 155 -10.58 3.39 14.89
CA GLU A 155 -11.27 4.34 15.77
C GLU A 155 -12.55 4.91 15.13
N GLY A 156 -12.56 5.12 13.81
CA GLY A 156 -13.74 5.63 13.10
C GLY A 156 -14.95 4.69 13.14
N LEU A 157 -14.73 3.40 13.36
CA LEU A 157 -15.80 2.38 13.40
C LEU A 157 -16.39 2.17 14.80
N GLN A 158 -15.73 2.67 15.85
CA GLN A 158 -16.16 2.48 17.24
C GLN A 158 -16.44 0.99 17.53
N ASP A 159 -17.54 0.66 18.22
CA ASP A 159 -17.86 -0.73 18.59
C ASP A 159 -18.04 -1.67 17.38
N LEU A 160 -18.36 -1.15 16.18
CA LEU A 160 -18.43 -1.96 14.96
C LEU A 160 -17.09 -2.57 14.56
N SER A 161 -15.96 -2.02 15.04
CA SER A 161 -14.64 -2.61 14.78
C SER A 161 -14.50 -4.03 15.34
N TRP A 162 -15.26 -4.39 16.37
CA TRP A 162 -15.23 -5.74 16.95
C TRP A 162 -15.85 -6.81 16.05
N GLU A 163 -16.65 -6.42 15.06
CA GLU A 163 -17.20 -7.37 14.09
C GLU A 163 -16.09 -8.11 13.34
N PHE A 164 -14.96 -7.45 13.07
CA PHE A 164 -13.81 -8.07 12.40
C PHE A 164 -13.19 -9.19 13.23
N ALA A 165 -13.41 -9.25 14.54
CA ALA A 165 -12.91 -10.32 15.40
C ALA A 165 -13.84 -11.54 15.48
N SER A 166 -15.10 -11.38 15.12
CA SER A 166 -16.11 -12.45 15.17
C SER A 166 -16.55 -12.95 13.80
N HIS A 167 -16.33 -12.17 12.75
CA HIS A 167 -16.79 -12.45 11.40
C HIS A 167 -15.66 -12.40 10.37
N ASN A 168 -15.83 -13.22 9.35
CA ASN A 168 -14.99 -13.24 8.17
C ASN A 168 -15.48 -12.19 7.18
N PHE A 169 -14.67 -11.18 6.91
CA PHE A 169 -14.94 -10.17 5.89
C PHE A 169 -14.06 -10.42 4.67
N THR A 170 -14.68 -10.53 3.49
CA THR A 170 -13.99 -10.45 2.20
C THR A 170 -14.65 -9.38 1.36
N TYR A 171 -13.83 -8.54 0.74
CA TYR A 171 -14.28 -7.63 -0.31
C TYR A 171 -14.26 -8.42 -1.62
N ASN A 172 -15.44 -8.65 -2.20
CA ASN A 172 -15.61 -9.38 -3.47
C ASN A 172 -15.94 -8.40 -4.60
#